data_AF-A0A7W0V4K2-F1
#
_entry.id   AF-A0A7W0V4K2-F1
#
_cell.length_a   1.000
_cell.length_b   1.000
_cell.length_c   1.000
_cell.angle_alpha   90.00
_cell.angle_beta   90.00
_cell.angle_gamma   90.00
#
_symmetry.space_group_name_H-M   'P 1'
#
loop_
_entity.id
_entity.type
_entity.pdbx_description
1 polymer ?
#
loop_
_entity_poly.entity_id
_entity_poly.type
_entity_poly.pdbx_seq_one_letter_code
_entity_poly.pdbx_strand_id
1 'polypeptide(L)' 'APTAPGTAAADAFGLTPREREVLTLLSEGRSNQAIADTLFISPRTAKNHVAHILAKLGVSSRAAAVAHALRLGLT' A
#
# COMPACT_ATOMS: atom_id res chain seq x y z
N ALA A 1 5.39 -25.25 -7.38
CA ALA A 1 5.12 -24.82 -5.99
C ALA A 1 5.07 -23.30 -5.96
N PRO A 2 4.05 -22.64 -5.40
CA PRO A 2 4.07 -21.18 -5.26
C PRO A 2 4.25 -20.80 -3.79
N THR A 3 5.45 -20.46 -3.38
CA THR A 3 5.71 -19.72 -2.14
C THR A 3 5.90 -18.26 -2.53
N ALA A 4 4.81 -17.49 -2.47
CA ALA A 4 4.86 -16.04 -2.57
C ALA A 4 5.04 -15.46 -1.16
N PRO A 5 6.24 -14.98 -0.77
CA PRO A 5 6.45 -14.37 0.55
C PRO A 5 5.80 -12.97 0.71
N GLY A 6 5.25 -12.39 -0.36
CA GLY A 6 4.72 -11.02 -0.32
C GLY A 6 3.46 -10.82 0.54
N THR A 7 2.59 -11.83 0.67
CA THR A 7 1.30 -11.64 1.38
C THR A 7 1.45 -11.61 2.90
N ALA A 8 2.38 -12.39 3.47
CA ALA A 8 2.52 -12.57 4.92
C ALA A 8 3.01 -11.30 5.63
N ALA A 9 3.85 -10.51 4.96
CA ALA A 9 4.46 -9.34 5.56
C ALA A 9 3.48 -8.17 5.73
N ALA A 10 2.51 -7.98 4.82
CA ALA A 10 1.43 -6.99 5.03
C ALA A 10 0.40 -7.46 6.06
N ASP A 11 0.19 -8.77 6.15
CA ASP A 11 -0.71 -9.37 7.14
C ASP A 11 -0.22 -9.07 8.57
N ALA A 12 1.11 -9.07 8.77
CA ALA A 12 1.74 -8.71 10.04
C ALA A 12 1.44 -7.26 10.52
N PHE A 13 1.10 -6.34 9.62
CA PHE A 13 0.70 -4.96 9.95
C PHE A 13 -0.83 -4.77 9.96
N GLY A 14 -1.61 -5.82 9.78
CA GLY A 14 -3.07 -5.75 9.73
C GLY A 14 -3.61 -4.89 8.57
N LEU A 15 -2.89 -4.85 7.45
CA LEU A 15 -3.38 -4.16 6.25
C LEU A 15 -4.53 -4.95 5.64
N THR A 16 -5.63 -4.26 5.36
CA THR A 16 -6.76 -4.85 4.63
C THR A 16 -6.35 -5.16 3.18
N PRO A 17 -7.10 -6.03 2.47
CA PRO A 17 -6.83 -6.31 1.06
C PRO A 17 -6.71 -5.05 0.19
N ARG A 18 -7.59 -4.07 0.39
CA ARG A 18 -7.54 -2.80 -0.36
C ARG A 18 -6.35 -1.93 -0.01
N GLU A 19 -5.97 -1.88 1.25
CA GLU A 19 -4.76 -1.14 1.66
C GLU A 19 -3.49 -1.75 1.05
N ARG A 20 -3.44 -3.09 0.90
CA ARG A 20 -2.34 -3.77 0.21
C ARG A 20 -2.25 -3.36 -1.25
N GLU A 21 -3.36 -3.40 -1.98
CA GLU A 21 -3.38 -2.97 -3.40
C GLU A 21 -2.94 -1.50 -3.56
N VAL A 22 -3.41 -0.62 -2.67
CA VAL A 22 -2.97 0.77 -2.65
C VAL A 22 -1.46 0.86 -2.37
N LEU A 23 -0.93 0.09 -1.43
CA LEU A 23 0.51 0.08 -1.10
C LEU A 23 1.38 -0.44 -2.25
N THR A 24 0.92 -1.46 -2.98
CA THR A 24 1.59 -1.96 -4.19
C THR A 24 1.68 -0.85 -5.24
N LEU A 25 0.54 -0.23 -5.59
CA LEU A 25 0.50 0.87 -6.57
C LEU A 25 1.31 2.09 -6.13
N LEU A 26 1.34 2.39 -4.83
CA LEU A 26 2.20 3.44 -4.27
C LEU A 26 3.68 3.16 -4.54
N SER A 27 4.09 1.90 -4.40
CA SER A 27 5.47 1.44 -4.57
C SER A 27 5.90 1.41 -6.03
N GLU A 28 4.96 1.23 -6.94
CA GLU A 28 5.14 1.46 -8.39
C GLU A 28 5.24 2.95 -8.77
N GLY A 29 5.16 3.87 -7.80
CA GLY A 29 5.26 5.31 -8.03
C GLY A 29 3.96 5.97 -8.48
N ARG A 30 2.81 5.27 -8.42
CA ARG A 30 1.52 5.82 -8.89
C ARG A 30 1.01 6.95 -7.98
N SER A 31 0.59 8.06 -8.56
CA SER A 31 -0.07 9.15 -7.81
C SER A 31 -1.43 8.71 -7.29
N ASN A 32 -1.95 9.38 -6.25
CA ASN A 32 -3.27 9.04 -5.66
C ASN A 32 -4.41 9.10 -6.69
N GLN A 33 -4.28 9.94 -7.71
CA GLN A 33 -5.24 10.00 -8.82
C GLN A 33 -5.17 8.77 -9.74
N ALA A 34 -3.96 8.30 -10.06
CA ALA A 34 -3.78 7.07 -10.83
C ALA A 34 -4.23 5.83 -10.04
N ILE A 35 -3.96 5.79 -8.73
CA ILE A 35 -4.45 4.73 -7.84
C ILE A 35 -5.98 4.72 -7.81
N ALA A 36 -6.58 5.91 -7.70
CA ALA A 36 -8.03 6.07 -7.71
C ALA A 36 -8.66 5.54 -9.01
N ASP A 37 -8.05 5.86 -10.15
CA ASP A 37 -8.46 5.36 -11.47
C ASP A 37 -8.34 3.83 -11.55
N THR A 38 -7.18 3.26 -11.21
CA THR A 38 -6.93 1.81 -11.27
C THR A 38 -7.86 1.02 -10.35
N LEU A 39 -8.18 1.55 -9.16
CA LEU A 39 -9.03 0.88 -8.18
C LEU A 39 -10.51 1.25 -8.29
N PHE A 40 -10.89 2.09 -9.27
CA PHE A 40 -12.25 2.59 -9.48
C PHE A 40 -12.84 3.25 -8.21
N ILE A 41 -12.05 4.08 -7.54
CA ILE A 41 -12.45 4.84 -6.35
C ILE A 41 -12.19 6.33 -6.54
N SER A 42 -12.70 7.18 -5.64
CA SER A 42 -12.40 8.61 -5.68
C SER A 42 -10.96 8.91 -5.22
N PRO A 43 -10.30 9.97 -5.74
CA PRO A 43 -8.98 10.42 -5.27
C PRO A 43 -8.92 10.72 -3.77
N ARG A 44 -10.05 11.16 -3.20
CA ARG A 44 -10.21 11.35 -1.75
C ARG A 44 -10.15 10.02 -0.99
N THR A 45 -10.82 8.98 -1.49
CA THR A 45 -10.78 7.64 -0.91
C THR A 45 -9.38 7.05 -0.98
N ALA A 46 -8.69 7.23 -2.12
CA ALA A 46 -7.28 6.83 -2.24
C ALA A 46 -6.41 7.53 -1.19
N LYS A 47 -6.54 8.86 -1.01
CA LYS A 47 -5.84 9.61 0.05
C LYS A 47 -6.10 9.05 1.46
N ASN A 48 -7.36 8.71 1.77
CA ASN A 48 -7.73 8.08 3.03
C ASN A 48 -7.05 6.72 3.23
N HIS A 49 -7.03 5.86 2.21
CA HIS A 49 -6.29 4.60 2.28
C HIS A 49 -4.80 4.82 2.54
N VAL A 50 -4.16 5.78 1.84
CA VAL A 50 -2.75 6.12 2.10
C VAL A 50 -2.55 6.55 3.55
N ALA A 51 -3.41 7.42 4.10
CA ALA A 51 -3.30 7.86 5.48
C ALA A 51 -3.44 6.69 6.48
N HIS A 52 -4.37 5.76 6.23
CA HIS A 52 -4.55 4.58 7.08
C HIS A 52 -3.35 3.64 7.01
N ILE A 53 -2.79 3.43 5.81
CA ILE A 53 -1.57 2.64 5.60
C ILE A 53 -0.41 3.25 6.38
N LEU A 54 -0.20 4.56 6.26
CA LEU A 54 0.84 5.28 6.99
C LEU A 54 0.72 5.07 8.52
N ALA A 55 -0.50 5.20 9.05
CA ALA A 55 -0.78 4.97 10.46
C ALA A 55 -0.50 3.51 10.89
N LYS A 56 -0.93 2.52 10.09
CA LYS A 56 -0.72 1.09 10.37
C LYS A 56 0.75 0.66 10.28
N LEU A 57 1.49 1.24 9.34
CA LEU A 57 2.92 1.01 9.18
C LEU A 57 3.77 1.82 10.17
N GLY A 58 3.17 2.75 10.93
CA GLY A 58 3.88 3.60 11.88
C GLY A 58 4.81 4.61 11.23
N VAL A 59 4.51 5.05 10.01
CA VAL A 59 5.36 5.97 9.24
C VAL A 59 4.60 7.23 8.84
N SER A 60 5.31 8.34 8.70
CA SER A 60 4.69 9.66 8.47
C SER A 60 4.78 10.15 7.03
N SER A 61 5.28 9.33 6.09
CA SER A 61 5.54 9.77 4.73
C SER A 61 5.37 8.68 3.70
N ARG A 62 4.90 9.07 2.50
CA ARG A 62 4.75 8.18 1.35
C ARG A 62 6.04 7.43 1.03
N ALA A 63 7.17 8.13 0.99
CA ALA A 63 8.47 7.52 0.71
C ALA A 63 8.83 6.45 1.75
N ALA A 64 8.51 6.69 3.03
CA ALA A 64 8.71 5.70 4.08
C ALA A 64 7.80 4.48 3.89
N ALA A 65 6.52 4.65 3.57
CA ALA A 65 5.63 3.51 3.27
C ALA A 65 6.13 2.68 2.08
N VAL A 66 6.62 3.32 1.01
CA VAL A 66 7.21 2.62 -0.14
C VAL A 66 8.48 1.86 0.26
N ALA A 67 9.37 2.48 1.04
CA ALA A 67 10.56 1.81 1.54
C ALA A 67 10.21 0.59 2.43
N HIS A 68 9.15 0.70 3.24
CA HIS A 68 8.62 -0.42 4.00
C HIS A 68 8.08 -1.52 3.08
N ALA A 69 7.28 -1.19 2.06
CA ALA A 69 6.76 -2.17 1.12
C ALA A 69 7.88 -2.93 0.39
N LEU A 70 8.92 -2.22 -0.06
CA LEU A 70 10.10 -2.83 -0.70
C LEU A 70 10.85 -3.75 0.26
N ARG A 71 11.07 -3.33 1.51
CA ARG A 71 11.74 -4.14 2.53
C ARG A 71 10.99 -5.43 2.85
N LEU A 72 9.66 -5.39 2.76
CA LEU A 72 8.76 -6.49 3.10
C LEU A 72 8.42 -7.37 1.89
N GLY A 73 8.87 -7.02 0.68
CA GLY A 73 8.59 -7.77 -0.55
C GLY A 73 7.12 -7.71 -0.97
N LEU A 74 6.45 -6.58 -0.70
CA LEU A 74 5.01 -6.35 -0.91
C LEU A 74 4.64 -5.76 -2.28
N THR A 75 5.58 -5.75 -3.20
CA THR A 75 5.45 -5.14 -4.54
C THR A 75 5.40 -6.19 -5.63
#